data_AF-A0A8J8B3T5-F1
#
_entry.id   AF-A0A8J8B3T5-F1
#
_cell.length_a   1.000
_cell.length_b   1.000
_cell.length_c   1.000
_cell.angle_alpha   90.00
_cell.angle_beta   90.00
_cell.angle_gamma   90.00
#
_symmetry.space_group_name_H-M   'P 1'
#
loop_
_entity.id
_entity.type
_entity.pdbx_description
1 polymer ?
#
loop_
_entity_poly.entity_id
_entity_poly.type
_entity_poly.pdbx_seq_one_letter_code
_entity_poly.pdbx_strand_id
1 'polypeptide(L)'
;MDNRNLQASFIERLNKLLLTVDFAKLDRSCNSVDDSYAKDILKQMHESFVDVYGTDYLDRGYEFVELPAVIQGRNTGHIGLGVVTLDLESSGEHWGTFFLTPRGVIDQGTEKMSKADSQYLNKTYIPYDYWYTITLERDHHVDFDNIPEKVSDILSACYPNQPELKME
;
A
#
# COMPACT_ATOMS: atom_id res chain seq x y z
N MET A 1 22.07 6.95 -9.23
CA MET A 1 21.09 5.96 -9.74
C MET A 1 19.85 6.75 -10.10
N ASP A 2 19.37 6.68 -11.33
CA ASP A 2 18.14 7.38 -11.74
C ASP A 2 16.92 6.77 -11.04
N ASN A 3 15.98 7.59 -10.57
CA ASN A 3 14.77 7.16 -9.84
C ASN A 3 13.95 6.11 -10.61
N ARG A 4 13.92 6.19 -11.94
CA ARG A 4 13.27 5.20 -12.82
C ARG A 4 13.89 3.80 -12.70
N ASN A 5 15.20 3.70 -12.43
CA ASN A 5 15.85 2.41 -12.23
C ASN A 5 15.52 1.81 -10.86
N LEU A 6 15.33 2.66 -9.84
CA LEU A 6 14.90 2.22 -8.50
C LEU A 6 13.47 1.69 -8.54
N GLN A 7 12.55 2.44 -9.15
CA GLN A 7 11.16 2.00 -9.32
C GLN A 7 11.07 0.66 -10.05
N ALA A 8 11.76 0.51 -11.19
CA ALA A 8 11.76 -0.75 -11.93
C ALA A 8 12.32 -1.92 -11.10
N SER A 9 13.37 -1.68 -10.32
CA SER A 9 13.96 -2.70 -9.44
C SER A 9 13.00 -3.11 -8.31
N PHE A 10 12.27 -2.14 -7.76
CA PHE A 10 11.26 -2.38 -6.74
C PHE A 10 10.08 -3.19 -7.30
N ILE A 11 9.56 -2.81 -8.47
CA ILE A 11 8.50 -3.56 -9.19
C ILE A 11 8.93 -5.01 -9.45
N GLU A 12 10.18 -5.23 -9.88
CA GLU A 12 10.68 -6.59 -10.12
C GLU A 12 10.68 -7.44 -8.84
N ARG A 13 11.08 -6.86 -7.70
CA ARG A 13 11.04 -7.54 -6.39
C ARG A 13 9.60 -7.82 -5.94
N LEU A 14 8.72 -6.83 -6.06
CA LEU A 14 7.30 -7.00 -5.75
C LEU A 14 6.69 -8.11 -6.60
N ASN A 15 6.93 -8.14 -7.91
CA ASN A 15 6.41 -9.19 -8.77
C ASN A 15 6.87 -10.59 -8.33
N LYS A 16 8.12 -10.75 -7.89
CA LYS A 16 8.62 -12.03 -7.33
C LYS A 16 7.91 -12.40 -6.03
N LEU A 17 7.70 -11.44 -5.14
CA LEU A 17 6.95 -11.64 -3.90
C LEU A 17 5.50 -12.05 -4.17
N LEU A 18 4.82 -11.34 -5.08
CA LEU A 18 3.42 -11.56 -5.42
C LEU A 18 3.14 -12.95 -6.00
N LEU A 19 4.14 -13.61 -6.61
CA LEU A 19 4.03 -15.00 -7.05
C LEU A 19 3.90 -16.01 -5.89
N THR A 20 4.31 -15.62 -4.68
CA THR A 20 4.25 -16.46 -3.47
C THR A 20 3.06 -16.12 -2.57
N VAL A 21 2.33 -15.04 -2.87
CA VAL A 21 1.21 -14.57 -2.06
C VAL A 21 -0.04 -15.42 -2.33
N ASP A 22 -0.63 -15.94 -1.26
CA ASP A 22 -1.99 -16.47 -1.27
C ASP A 22 -2.97 -15.30 -1.05
N PHE A 23 -3.51 -14.77 -2.14
CA PHE A 23 -4.37 -13.60 -2.10
C PHE A 23 -5.68 -13.81 -1.32
N ALA A 24 -6.23 -15.02 -1.34
CA ALA A 24 -7.46 -15.32 -0.61
C ALA A 24 -7.18 -15.44 0.91
N LYS A 25 -6.00 -15.92 1.28
CA LYS A 25 -5.52 -15.88 2.66
C LYS A 25 -5.21 -14.45 3.11
N LEU A 26 -4.61 -13.65 2.23
CA LEU A 26 -4.27 -12.24 2.49
C LEU A 26 -5.52 -11.43 2.84
N ASP A 27 -6.53 -11.45 1.98
CA ASP A 27 -7.80 -10.74 2.17
C ASP A 27 -8.51 -11.15 3.47
N ARG A 28 -8.54 -12.46 3.78
CA ARG A 28 -9.08 -12.95 5.04
C ARG A 28 -8.29 -12.47 6.25
N SER A 29 -6.96 -12.45 6.16
CA SER A 29 -6.10 -12.00 7.26
C SER A 29 -6.30 -10.52 7.55
N CYS A 30 -6.37 -9.66 6.52
CA CYS A 30 -6.64 -8.22 6.68
C CYS A 30 -7.95 -7.94 7.43
N ASN A 31 -8.96 -8.79 7.26
CA ASN A 31 -10.31 -8.59 7.79
C ASN A 31 -10.64 -9.51 8.98
N SER A 32 -9.65 -10.16 9.57
CA SER A 32 -9.83 -11.02 10.74
C SER A 32 -9.01 -10.55 11.94
N VAL A 33 -9.26 -11.15 13.10
CA VAL A 33 -8.45 -10.89 14.30
C VAL A 33 -7.00 -11.32 14.09
N ASP A 34 -6.77 -12.42 13.37
CA ASP A 34 -5.44 -12.89 12.98
C ASP A 34 -4.98 -12.23 11.67
N ASP A 35 -4.31 -11.09 11.82
CA ASP A 35 -3.71 -10.32 10.74
C ASP A 35 -2.21 -10.61 10.53
N SER A 36 -1.69 -11.68 11.15
CA SER A 36 -0.26 -12.01 11.09
C SER A 36 0.24 -12.16 9.64
N TYR A 37 -0.57 -12.77 8.78
CA TYR A 37 -0.22 -12.95 7.37
C TYR A 37 -0.25 -11.64 6.60
N ALA A 38 -1.23 -10.77 6.85
CA ALA A 38 -1.27 -9.43 6.25
C ALA A 38 -0.08 -8.57 6.67
N LYS A 39 0.25 -8.57 7.96
CA LYS A 39 1.44 -7.89 8.52
C LYS A 39 2.74 -8.38 7.89
N ASP A 40 2.89 -9.70 7.75
CA ASP A 40 4.09 -10.31 7.16
C ASP A 40 4.26 -9.92 5.68
N ILE A 41 3.18 -9.98 4.88
CA ILE A 41 3.25 -9.57 3.47
C ILE A 41 3.53 -8.07 3.33
N LEU A 42 2.85 -7.21 4.10
CA LEU A 42 3.08 -5.77 4.06
C LEU A 42 4.53 -5.43 4.45
N LYS A 43 5.05 -6.08 5.49
CA LYS A 43 6.43 -5.94 5.92
C LYS A 43 7.41 -6.34 4.84
N GLN A 44 7.21 -7.48 4.16
CA GLN A 44 8.08 -7.90 3.05
C GLN A 44 8.06 -6.90 1.88
N MET A 45 6.90 -6.30 1.58
CA MET A 45 6.79 -5.24 0.58
C MET A 45 7.57 -3.99 1.00
N HIS A 46 7.45 -3.58 2.27
CA HIS A 46 8.19 -2.46 2.84
C HIS A 46 9.70 -2.70 2.86
N GLU A 47 10.17 -3.84 3.35
CA GLU A 47 11.59 -4.19 3.36
C GLU A 47 12.17 -4.23 1.94
N SER A 48 11.41 -4.75 0.97
CA SER A 48 11.81 -4.72 -0.44
C SER A 48 11.96 -3.30 -0.99
N PHE A 49 11.14 -2.35 -0.50
CA PHE A 49 11.26 -0.94 -0.84
C PHE A 49 12.54 -0.35 -0.25
N VAL A 50 12.74 -0.51 1.06
CA VAL A 50 13.90 0.02 1.79
C VAL A 50 15.22 -0.54 1.24
N ASP A 51 15.25 -1.82 0.87
CA ASP A 51 16.43 -2.46 0.25
C ASP A 51 16.80 -1.83 -1.10
N VAL A 52 15.81 -1.38 -1.88
CA VAL A 52 16.03 -0.80 -3.20
C VAL A 52 16.37 0.69 -3.11
N TYR A 53 15.60 1.44 -2.32
CA TYR A 53 15.74 2.89 -2.20
C TYR A 53 16.82 3.28 -1.17
N GLY A 54 17.21 2.38 -0.28
CA GLY A 54 18.14 2.63 0.82
C GLY A 54 17.58 3.49 1.95
N THR A 55 16.28 3.78 1.91
CA THR A 55 15.58 4.69 2.83
C THR A 55 14.08 4.35 2.89
N ASP A 56 13.46 4.60 4.02
CA ASP A 56 12.01 4.61 4.25
C ASP A 56 11.45 6.05 4.32
N TYR A 57 12.26 7.03 3.93
CA TYR A 57 11.93 8.45 3.86
C TYR A 57 12.22 8.99 2.46
N LEU A 58 11.21 9.62 1.83
CA LEU A 58 11.32 10.23 0.52
C LEU A 58 11.00 11.73 0.57
N ASP A 59 11.76 12.50 -0.21
CA ASP A 59 11.57 13.93 -0.45
C ASP A 59 11.03 14.19 -1.87
N ARG A 60 10.90 15.48 -2.25
CA ARG A 60 10.44 15.91 -3.58
C ARG A 60 11.45 15.66 -4.71
N GLY A 61 12.63 15.13 -4.40
CA GLY A 61 13.64 14.75 -5.41
C GLY A 61 13.29 13.49 -6.18
N TYR A 62 12.24 12.79 -5.76
CA TYR A 62 11.62 11.68 -6.46
C TYR A 62 10.43 12.20 -7.30
N GLU A 63 10.24 11.65 -8.50
CA GLU A 63 9.13 12.03 -9.40
C GLU A 63 7.93 11.10 -9.13
N PHE A 64 7.83 10.00 -9.89
CA PHE A 64 6.85 8.93 -9.64
C PHE A 64 7.43 7.85 -8.73
N VAL A 65 6.67 7.50 -7.69
CA VAL A 65 7.02 6.43 -6.77
C VAL A 65 5.85 5.50 -6.53
N GLU A 66 6.16 4.23 -6.29
CA GLU A 66 5.20 3.19 -5.94
C GLU A 66 5.44 2.76 -4.51
N LEU A 67 4.41 2.90 -3.68
CA LEU A 67 4.52 2.70 -2.24
C LEU A 67 3.59 1.57 -1.78
N PRO A 68 4.06 0.61 -0.98
CA PRO A 68 3.20 -0.34 -0.29
C PRO A 68 2.23 0.40 0.62
N ALA A 69 0.95 0.02 0.58
CA ALA A 69 -0.09 0.66 1.35
C ALA A 69 -1.15 -0.32 1.87
N VAL A 70 -1.78 0.07 2.97
CA VAL A 70 -3.05 -0.49 3.44
C VAL A 70 -4.18 0.36 2.88
N ILE A 71 -5.23 -0.29 2.38
CA ILE A 71 -6.39 0.36 1.76
C ILE A 71 -7.64 -0.06 2.50
N GLN A 72 -8.52 0.88 2.82
CA GLN A 72 -9.82 0.60 3.42
C GLN A 72 -10.94 1.16 2.55
N GLY A 73 -11.91 0.31 2.20
CA GLY A 73 -13.13 0.76 1.56
C GLY A 73 -13.98 1.60 2.53
N ARG A 74 -14.24 2.86 2.20
CA ARG A 74 -14.94 3.81 3.08
C ARG A 74 -16.37 3.38 3.40
N ASN A 75 -17.04 2.77 2.41
CA ASN A 75 -18.43 2.32 2.57
C ASN A 75 -18.58 0.94 3.21
N THR A 76 -17.55 0.10 3.14
CA THR A 76 -17.61 -1.31 3.55
C THR A 76 -16.80 -1.59 4.81
N GLY A 77 -15.83 -0.73 5.13
CA GLY A 77 -14.79 -0.99 6.13
C GLY A 77 -13.80 -2.08 5.72
N HIS A 78 -13.92 -2.64 4.51
CA HIS A 78 -13.11 -3.77 4.05
C HIS A 78 -11.66 -3.34 3.87
N ILE A 79 -10.73 -4.06 4.49
CA ILE A 79 -9.30 -3.75 4.49
C ILE A 79 -8.60 -4.67 3.48
N GLY A 80 -7.71 -4.09 2.68
CA GLY A 80 -6.84 -4.79 1.74
C GLY A 80 -5.44 -4.20 1.75
N LEU A 81 -4.50 -4.89 1.12
CA LEU A 81 -3.18 -4.33 0.80
C LEU A 81 -3.14 -3.88 -0.65
N GLY A 82 -2.23 -2.97 -0.94
CA GLY A 82 -2.04 -2.45 -2.28
C GLY A 82 -0.68 -1.80 -2.48
N VAL A 83 -0.49 -1.30 -3.70
CA VAL A 83 0.58 -0.38 -4.05
C VAL A 83 -0.07 0.88 -4.61
N VAL A 84 0.28 2.04 -4.08
CA VAL A 84 -0.19 3.33 -4.58
C VAL A 84 0.92 4.01 -5.37
N THR A 85 0.56 4.59 -6.50
CA THR A 85 1.47 5.42 -7.31
C THR A 85 1.24 6.88 -6.95
N LEU A 86 2.28 7.55 -6.49
CA LEU A 86 2.26 8.96 -6.15
C LEU A 86 3.25 9.74 -7.01
N ASP A 87 2.88 10.97 -7.34
CA ASP A 87 3.77 11.98 -7.91
C ASP A 87 4.23 12.93 -6.79
N LEU A 88 5.50 12.81 -6.39
CA LEU A 88 6.07 13.62 -5.31
C LEU A 88 6.47 15.03 -5.76
N GLU A 89 6.65 15.28 -7.07
CA GLU A 89 6.82 16.65 -7.59
C GLU A 89 5.51 17.44 -7.42
N SER A 90 4.37 16.78 -7.63
CA SER A 90 3.02 17.32 -7.39
C SER A 90 2.53 17.16 -5.94
N SER A 91 3.44 17.19 -4.96
CA SER A 91 3.12 17.11 -3.51
C SER A 91 2.40 15.81 -3.08
N GLY A 92 2.75 14.67 -3.68
CA GLY A 92 2.18 13.38 -3.33
C GLY A 92 0.83 13.10 -3.99
N GLU A 93 0.60 13.67 -5.17
CA GLU A 93 -0.67 13.49 -5.88
C GLU A 93 -0.89 12.01 -6.23
N HIS A 94 -2.09 11.52 -5.97
CA HIS A 94 -2.47 10.14 -6.24
C HIS A 94 -2.72 9.93 -7.74
N TRP A 95 -1.98 8.99 -8.33
CA TRP A 95 -2.09 8.66 -9.76
C TRP A 95 -2.72 7.29 -10.03
N GLY A 96 -2.56 6.34 -9.12
CA GLY A 96 -3.02 4.98 -9.35
C GLY A 96 -2.93 4.09 -8.12
N THR A 97 -3.66 2.98 -8.17
CA THR A 97 -3.67 1.98 -7.10
C THR A 97 -3.74 0.58 -7.68
N PHE A 98 -2.81 -0.27 -7.27
CA PHE A 98 -2.82 -1.69 -7.49
C PHE A 98 -3.38 -2.39 -6.25
N PHE A 99 -4.54 -3.01 -6.37
CA PHE A 99 -5.19 -3.72 -5.27
C PHE A 99 -4.76 -5.17 -5.24
N LEU A 100 -4.27 -5.67 -4.10
CA LEU A 100 -4.06 -7.09 -3.87
C LEU A 100 -5.39 -7.69 -3.39
N THR A 101 -6.11 -8.35 -4.29
CA THR A 101 -7.45 -8.88 -4.01
C THR A 101 -7.46 -10.40 -4.11
N PRO A 102 -8.48 -11.11 -3.59
CA PRO A 102 -8.64 -12.56 -3.80
C PRO A 102 -8.64 -13.00 -5.27
N ARG A 103 -8.85 -12.06 -6.21
CA ARG A 103 -8.85 -12.28 -7.66
C ARG A 103 -7.47 -12.06 -8.29
N GLY A 104 -6.45 -11.80 -7.47
CA GLY A 104 -5.12 -11.35 -7.88
C GLY A 104 -4.97 -9.85 -7.79
N VAL A 105 -3.92 -9.34 -8.44
CA VAL A 105 -3.62 -7.90 -8.51
C VAL A 105 -4.54 -7.23 -9.53
N ILE A 106 -5.27 -6.21 -9.09
CA ILE A 106 -6.13 -5.41 -9.96
C ILE A 106 -5.58 -3.98 -10.02
N ASP A 107 -5.19 -3.54 -11.22
CA ASP A 107 -4.72 -2.19 -11.50
C ASP A 107 -5.91 -1.25 -11.79
N GLN A 108 -6.12 -0.26 -10.91
CA GLN A 108 -7.22 0.69 -11.01
C GLN A 108 -6.98 1.73 -12.11
N GLY A 109 -7.94 1.82 -13.05
CA GLY A 109 -7.97 2.89 -14.05
C GLY A 109 -7.36 2.52 -15.40
N THR A 110 -6.93 1.27 -15.59
CA THR A 110 -6.48 0.80 -16.91
C THR A 110 -7.64 0.44 -17.83
N GLU A 111 -7.46 0.69 -19.14
CA GLU A 111 -8.38 0.24 -20.19
C GLU A 111 -8.54 -1.30 -20.24
N LYS A 112 -7.60 -2.03 -19.62
CA LYS A 112 -7.56 -3.50 -19.58
C LYS A 112 -8.38 -4.09 -18.42
N MET A 113 -8.93 -3.27 -17.53
CA MET A 113 -9.73 -3.76 -16.41
C MET A 113 -11.00 -4.47 -16.89
N SER A 114 -11.21 -5.70 -16.42
CA SER A 114 -12.45 -6.41 -16.72
C SER A 114 -13.65 -5.77 -16.01
N LYS A 115 -14.85 -5.87 -16.61
CA LYS A 115 -16.08 -5.39 -15.95
C LYS A 115 -16.30 -6.04 -14.58
N ALA A 116 -15.92 -7.29 -14.43
CA ALA A 116 -16.09 -8.03 -13.18
C ALA A 116 -15.14 -7.53 -12.08
N ASP A 117 -13.91 -7.14 -12.44
CA ASP A 117 -12.94 -6.55 -11.50
C ASP A 117 -13.35 -5.12 -11.12
N SER A 118 -13.80 -4.33 -12.10
CA SER A 118 -14.36 -2.99 -11.85
C SER A 118 -15.55 -3.05 -10.89
N GLN A 119 -16.49 -3.96 -11.11
CA GLN A 119 -17.64 -4.15 -10.21
C GLN A 119 -17.22 -4.59 -8.81
N TYR A 120 -16.21 -5.47 -8.72
CA TYR A 120 -15.67 -5.90 -7.44
C TYR A 120 -15.04 -4.72 -6.67
N LEU A 121 -14.15 -3.95 -7.30
CA LEU A 121 -13.54 -2.77 -6.66
C LEU A 121 -14.60 -1.74 -6.25
N ASN A 122 -15.58 -1.48 -7.12
CA ASN A 122 -16.66 -0.54 -6.82
C ASN A 122 -17.51 -0.96 -5.62
N LYS A 123 -17.76 -2.27 -5.47
CA LYS A 123 -18.56 -2.80 -4.36
C LYS A 123 -17.77 -2.90 -3.06
N THR A 124 -16.47 -3.20 -3.15
CA THR A 124 -15.65 -3.53 -1.98
C THR A 124 -14.87 -2.32 -1.47
N TYR A 125 -14.22 -1.57 -2.36
CA TYR A 125 -13.26 -0.53 -1.97
C TYR A 125 -13.72 0.88 -2.32
N ILE A 126 -14.43 1.14 -3.42
CA ILE A 126 -14.69 2.52 -3.85
C ILE A 126 -15.87 3.16 -3.11
N PRO A 127 -15.74 4.40 -2.60
CA PRO A 127 -14.49 5.16 -2.44
C PRO A 127 -13.67 4.59 -1.28
N TYR A 128 -12.34 4.70 -1.35
CA TYR A 128 -11.42 4.19 -0.33
C TYR A 128 -10.53 5.29 0.25
N ASP A 129 -9.99 4.98 1.42
CA ASP A 129 -8.88 5.67 2.06
C ASP A 129 -7.65 4.74 2.02
N TYR A 130 -6.44 5.29 2.02
CA TYR A 130 -5.20 4.52 1.97
C TYR A 130 -4.10 5.14 2.83
N TRP A 131 -3.21 4.30 3.33
CA TRP A 131 -2.08 4.68 4.17
C TRP A 131 -0.85 3.88 3.74
N TYR A 132 0.19 4.56 3.28
CA TYR A 132 1.42 3.94 2.83
C TYR A 132 2.40 3.69 3.98
N THR A 133 3.38 2.82 3.74
CA THR A 133 4.37 2.38 4.73
C THR A 133 5.62 3.25 4.82
N ILE A 134 5.75 4.29 3.99
CA ILE A 134 6.97 5.11 3.83
C ILE A 134 6.68 6.53 4.32
N THR A 135 7.65 7.23 4.93
CA THR A 135 7.43 8.64 5.32
C THR A 135 7.72 9.57 4.14
N LEU A 136 6.80 10.50 3.87
CA LEU A 136 6.95 11.53 2.83
C LEU A 136 7.11 12.91 3.47
N GLU A 137 8.08 13.72 3.03
CA GLU A 137 8.41 14.99 3.70
C GLU A 137 7.25 16.00 3.76
N ARG A 138 6.29 15.95 2.82
CA ARG A 138 5.19 16.93 2.70
C ARG A 138 3.97 16.38 1.97
N ASP A 139 3.48 15.21 2.34
CA ASP A 139 2.18 14.76 1.85
C ASP A 139 1.07 15.23 2.79
N HIS A 140 0.10 15.95 2.22
CA HIS A 140 -1.05 16.50 2.94
C HIS A 140 -2.35 15.75 2.56
N HIS A 141 -2.27 14.70 1.72
CA HIS A 141 -3.43 14.00 1.20
C HIS A 141 -3.87 12.84 2.08
N VAL A 142 -2.96 12.25 2.84
CA VAL A 142 -3.24 11.12 3.73
C VAL A 142 -3.34 11.61 5.16
N ASP A 143 -4.47 11.33 5.79
CA ASP A 143 -4.72 11.61 7.20
C ASP A 143 -4.16 10.47 8.06
N PHE A 144 -2.92 10.63 8.53
CA PHE A 144 -2.29 9.73 9.49
C PHE A 144 -2.69 10.01 10.96
N ASP A 145 -3.47 11.07 11.23
CA ASP A 145 -3.94 11.38 12.58
C ASP A 145 -5.23 10.62 12.91
N ASN A 146 -6.05 10.29 11.91
CA ASN A 146 -7.32 9.57 12.06
C ASN A 146 -7.30 8.17 11.43
N ILE A 147 -6.21 7.42 11.63
CA ILE A 147 -6.09 6.05 11.11
C ILE A 147 -7.01 5.10 11.89
N PRO A 148 -7.81 4.27 11.22
CA PRO A 148 -8.56 3.19 11.87
C PRO A 148 -7.62 2.26 12.64
N GLU A 149 -7.98 1.87 13.87
CA GLU A 149 -7.14 1.03 14.75
C GLU A 149 -6.57 -0.20 14.04
N LYS A 150 -7.40 -0.92 13.28
CA LYS A 150 -6.98 -2.12 12.54
C LYS A 150 -5.95 -1.82 11.45
N VAL A 151 -6.07 -0.68 10.78
CA VAL A 151 -5.11 -0.25 9.75
C VAL A 151 -3.78 0.14 10.42
N SER A 152 -3.84 0.88 11.52
CA SER A 152 -2.66 1.25 12.31
C SER A 152 -1.91 0.03 12.83
N ASP A 153 -2.63 -0.98 13.33
CA ASP A 153 -2.05 -2.23 13.79
C ASP A 153 -1.32 -2.98 12.66
N ILE A 154 -1.91 -3.07 11.46
CA ILE A 154 -1.25 -3.69 10.30
C ILE A 154 0.00 -2.89 9.89
N LEU A 155 -0.08 -1.55 9.84
CA LEU A 155 1.04 -0.68 9.49
C LEU A 155 2.20 -0.78 10.49
N SER A 156 1.92 -1.00 11.78
CA SER A 156 2.94 -1.10 12.83
C SER A 156 3.99 -2.17 12.55
N ALA A 157 3.65 -3.20 11.76
CA ALA A 157 4.59 -4.25 11.34
C ALA A 157 5.78 -3.72 10.53
N CYS A 158 5.63 -2.56 9.87
CA CYS A 158 6.69 -1.89 9.11
C CYS A 158 7.56 -0.98 9.99
N TYR A 159 7.13 -0.63 11.20
CA TYR A 159 7.81 0.34 12.07
C TYR A 159 8.24 -0.27 13.43
N PRO A 160 9.09 -1.31 13.46
CA PRO A 160 9.43 -2.01 14.70
C PRO A 160 10.16 -1.14 15.74
N ASN A 161 10.66 0.03 15.36
CA ASN A 161 11.44 0.93 16.22
C ASN A 161 10.80 2.30 16.47
N GLN A 162 9.55 2.55 16.03
CA GLN A 162 8.87 3.76 16.47
C GLN A 162 8.29 3.51 17.86
N PRO A 163 8.77 4.21 18.91
CA PRO A 163 8.13 4.13 20.21
C PRO A 163 6.67 4.52 20.03
N GLU A 164 5.77 3.69 20.57
CA GLU A 164 4.33 3.91 20.62
C GLU A 164 4.02 5.41 20.60
N LEU A 165 3.41 5.90 19.53
CA LEU A 165 2.69 7.18 19.55
C LEU A 165 1.55 7.01 20.53
N LYS A 166 1.87 7.04 21.83
CA LYS A 166 0.92 7.29 22.89
C LYS A 166 0.49 8.72 22.69
N MET A 167 -0.64 8.89 22.04
CA MET A 167 -1.45 10.09 22.18
C MET A 167 -1.74 10.25 23.68
N GLU A 168 -1.14 11.27 24.30
CA GLU A 168 -1.54 11.77 25.62
C GLU A 168 -2.93 12.41 25.57
#